data_AF-A0A7C6X3D6-F1
#
_entry.id   AF-A0A7C6X3D6-F1
#
_cell.length_a   1.000
_cell.length_b   1.000
_cell.length_c   1.000
_cell.angle_alpha   90.00
_cell.angle_beta   90.00
_cell.angle_gamma   90.00
#
_symmetry.space_group_name_H-M   'P 1'
#
loop_
_entity.id
_entity.type
_entity.pdbx_description
1 polymer ?
#
loop_
_entity_poly.entity_id
_entity_poly.type
_entity_poly.pdbx_seq_one_letter_code
_entity_poly.pdbx_strand_id
1 'polypeptide(L)'
;MRGKGWIRDILSHFIILLLLGAGLLALSKKAGEIPALAALDYLDKALTAAFVLYGLMVLIFIFQLFSSAKLERFSPGNPDSLARLDRMRRFKLPGGYTKLQETLPDFRSYFRSSFIGPGWKRSAAQPFDAVFVRKRKLPTFGRTPYVDRVFIFYHPMLNVLIVDQILKECERHITEFYRFYPAVRNTILFVTDMKNRDEVTSAGAGAVNYLCNPGRRISLYPLLLDMESGRFFYPLDTTLLSRRRRFYHWIQKLLFRRRIKEAFRPKSQKQS
;
A
#
# COMPACT_ATOMS: atom_id res chain seq x y z
N MET A 1 -17.09 -6.34 0.47
CA MET A 1 -17.25 -6.60 1.91
C MET A 1 -16.86 -8.05 2.15
N ARG A 2 -15.86 -8.37 2.98
CA ARG A 2 -15.56 -9.77 3.37
C ARG A 2 -15.72 -9.87 4.88
N GLY A 3 -16.85 -10.41 5.32
CA GLY A 3 -17.17 -10.67 6.72
C GLY A 3 -16.58 -11.99 7.22
N LYS A 4 -16.99 -12.40 8.44
CA LYS A 4 -16.61 -13.63 9.16
C LYS A 4 -16.58 -14.93 8.31
N GLY A 5 -17.23 -14.97 7.14
CA GLY A 5 -17.24 -16.11 6.22
C GLY A 5 -15.88 -16.50 5.64
N TRP A 6 -14.95 -15.57 5.40
CA TRP A 6 -13.65 -15.93 4.80
C TRP A 6 -12.76 -16.78 5.73
N ILE A 7 -12.83 -16.53 7.04
CA ILE A 7 -12.14 -17.35 8.04
C ILE A 7 -12.76 -18.76 8.06
N ARG A 8 -14.08 -18.87 7.95
CA ARG A 8 -14.79 -20.15 7.85
C ARG A 8 -14.39 -20.91 6.58
N ASP A 9 -14.22 -20.20 5.46
CA ASP A 9 -13.82 -20.81 4.19
C ASP A 9 -12.35 -21.28 4.22
N ILE A 10 -11.44 -20.52 4.85
CA ILE A 10 -10.06 -20.99 5.06
C ILE A 10 -10.05 -22.21 5.99
N LEU A 11 -10.81 -22.15 7.08
CA LEU A 11 -10.87 -23.23 8.05
C LEU A 11 -11.45 -24.50 7.42
N SER A 12 -12.48 -24.39 6.57
CA SER A 12 -13.05 -25.53 5.86
C SER A 12 -12.06 -26.15 4.87
N HIS A 13 -11.35 -25.34 4.08
CA HIS A 13 -10.33 -25.83 3.15
C HIS A 13 -9.15 -26.47 3.88
N PHE A 14 -8.76 -25.91 5.03
CA PHE A 14 -7.73 -26.49 5.88
C PHE A 14 -8.16 -27.85 6.43
N ILE A 15 -9.39 -27.98 6.94
CA ILE A 15 -9.95 -29.25 7.43
C ILE A 15 -10.00 -30.29 6.31
N ILE A 16 -10.45 -29.91 5.10
CA ILE A 16 -10.50 -30.81 3.94
C ILE A 16 -9.10 -31.31 3.57
N LEU A 17 -8.09 -30.43 3.52
CA LEU A 17 -6.71 -30.84 3.26
C LEU A 17 -6.22 -31.83 4.33
N LEU A 18 -6.50 -31.55 5.60
CA LEU A 18 -6.13 -32.40 6.73
C LEU A 18 -6.75 -33.80 6.62
N LEU A 19 -8.06 -33.87 6.33
CA LEU A 19 -8.78 -35.12 6.13
C LEU A 19 -8.26 -35.90 4.92
N LEU A 20 -7.96 -35.20 3.81
CA LEU A 20 -7.43 -35.83 2.61
C LEU A 20 -6.03 -36.41 2.86
N GLY A 21 -5.16 -35.67 3.56
CA GLY A 21 -3.83 -36.15 3.95
C GLY A 21 -3.89 -37.34 4.91
N ALA A 22 -4.79 -37.29 5.91
CA ALA A 22 -5.02 -38.40 6.83
C ALA A 22 -5.56 -39.65 6.10
N GLY A 23 -6.49 -39.45 5.15
CA GLY A 23 -7.02 -40.52 4.31
C GLY A 23 -5.95 -41.16 3.43
N LEU A 24 -5.07 -40.35 2.82
CA LEU A 24 -3.95 -40.84 2.00
C LEU A 24 -2.96 -41.67 2.84
N LEU A 25 -2.63 -41.20 4.04
CA LEU A 25 -1.76 -41.92 4.97
C LEU A 25 -2.38 -43.23 5.45
N ALA A 26 -3.68 -43.22 5.78
CA ALA A 26 -4.40 -44.42 6.17
C ALA A 26 -4.45 -45.46 5.04
N LEU A 27 -4.69 -45.01 3.80
CA LEU A 27 -4.66 -45.85 2.60
C LEU A 27 -3.27 -46.45 2.36
N SER A 28 -2.22 -45.64 2.45
CA SER A 28 -0.83 -46.10 2.32
C SER A 28 -0.48 -47.15 3.37
N LYS A 29 -0.87 -46.92 4.63
CA LYS A 29 -0.63 -47.88 5.72
C LYS A 29 -1.39 -49.19 5.51
N LYS A 30 -2.69 -49.11 5.17
CA LYS A 30 -3.53 -50.28 4.86
C LYS A 30 -3.04 -51.07 3.66
N ALA A 31 -2.53 -50.39 2.63
CA ALA A 31 -1.96 -51.03 1.44
C ALA A 31 -0.69 -51.84 1.78
N GLY A 32 0.14 -51.35 2.70
CA GLY A 32 1.34 -52.07 3.17
C GLY A 32 1.05 -53.24 4.10
N GLU A 33 -0.07 -53.24 4.81
CA GLU A 33 -0.49 -54.33 5.72
C GLU A 33 -1.04 -55.55 4.97
N ILE A 34 -1.49 -55.40 3.71
CA ILE A 34 -2.08 -56.50 2.93
C ILE A 34 -1.04 -57.04 1.92
N PRO A 35 -0.54 -58.29 2.09
CA PRO A 35 0.55 -58.83 1.27
C PRO A 35 0.25 -58.87 -0.24
N ALA A 36 -1.01 -59.09 -0.60
CA ALA A 36 -1.46 -59.14 -1.99
C ALA A 36 -1.43 -57.77 -2.70
N LEU A 37 -1.56 -56.67 -1.95
CA LEU A 37 -1.50 -55.30 -2.49
C LEU A 37 -0.08 -54.73 -2.42
N ALA A 38 0.69 -55.10 -1.40
CA ALA A 38 2.09 -54.68 -1.24
C ALA A 38 3.01 -55.20 -2.37
N ALA A 39 2.67 -56.32 -2.99
CA ALA A 39 3.42 -56.89 -4.10
C ALA A 39 3.22 -56.17 -5.45
N LEU A 40 2.34 -55.15 -5.51
CA LEU A 40 1.94 -54.49 -6.76
C LEU A 40 2.67 -53.15 -6.94
N ASP A 41 3.73 -53.14 -7.75
CA ASP A 41 4.52 -51.94 -8.08
C ASP A 41 3.69 -50.76 -8.62
N TYR A 42 2.56 -51.03 -9.28
CA TYR A 42 1.70 -49.96 -9.79
C TYR A 42 0.96 -49.20 -8.67
N LEU A 43 0.66 -49.88 -7.56
CA LEU A 43 -0.05 -49.30 -6.42
C LEU A 43 0.85 -48.30 -5.71
N ASP A 44 2.13 -48.64 -5.53
CA ASP A 44 3.11 -47.77 -4.88
C ASP A 44 3.40 -46.51 -5.72
N LYS A 45 3.49 -46.67 -7.05
CA LYS A 45 3.57 -45.53 -8.00
C LYS A 45 2.34 -44.63 -7.94
N ALA A 46 1.13 -45.22 -7.86
CA ALA A 46 -0.11 -44.46 -7.77
C ALA A 46 -0.22 -43.68 -6.45
N LEU A 47 0.16 -44.29 -5.32
CA LEU A 47 0.23 -43.63 -4.02
C LEU A 47 1.25 -42.49 -4.01
N THR A 48 2.43 -42.72 -4.60
CA THR A 48 3.46 -41.68 -4.74
C THR A 48 2.94 -40.49 -5.56
N ALA A 49 2.28 -40.74 -6.69
CA ALA A 49 1.67 -39.69 -7.50
C ALA A 49 0.59 -38.90 -6.73
N ALA A 50 -0.24 -39.60 -5.94
CA ALA A 50 -1.24 -38.97 -5.09
C ALA A 50 -0.62 -38.08 -4.00
N PHE A 51 0.48 -38.51 -3.36
CA PHE A 51 1.21 -37.70 -2.38
C PHE A 51 1.83 -36.44 -3.02
N VAL A 52 2.39 -36.57 -4.23
CA VAL A 52 2.94 -35.41 -4.97
C VAL A 52 1.84 -34.40 -5.31
N LEU A 53 0.69 -34.87 -5.82
CA LEU A 53 -0.45 -34.01 -6.11
C LEU A 53 -0.99 -33.31 -4.86
N TYR A 54 -1.10 -34.04 -3.74
CA TYR A 54 -1.50 -33.47 -2.46
C TYR A 54 -0.51 -32.40 -1.98
N GLY A 55 0.80 -32.67 -2.06
CA GLY A 55 1.84 -31.70 -1.72
C GLY A 55 1.74 -30.41 -2.55
N LEU A 56 1.45 -30.53 -3.85
CA LEU A 56 1.21 -29.39 -4.73
C LEU A 56 -0.03 -28.59 -4.30
N MET A 57 -1.14 -29.26 -3.95
CA MET A 57 -2.35 -28.60 -3.45
C MET A 57 -2.09 -27.82 -2.16
N VAL A 58 -1.36 -28.41 -1.21
CA VAL A 58 -0.96 -27.73 0.06
C VAL A 58 -0.14 -26.49 -0.24
N LEU A 59 0.83 -26.58 -1.16
CA LEU A 59 1.68 -25.46 -1.55
C LEU A 59 0.87 -24.33 -2.19
N ILE A 60 -0.07 -24.64 -3.08
CA ILE A 60 -0.99 -23.65 -3.67
C ILE A 60 -1.85 -22.99 -2.59
N PHE A 61 -2.41 -23.77 -1.65
CA PHE A 61 -3.21 -23.25 -0.54
C PHE A 61 -2.42 -22.27 0.33
N ILE A 62 -1.17 -22.62 0.68
CA ILE A 62 -0.27 -21.73 1.43
C ILE A 62 -0.05 -20.42 0.67
N PHE A 63 0.26 -20.49 -0.63
CA PHE A 63 0.43 -19.28 -1.46
C PHE A 63 -0.84 -18.43 -1.52
N GLN A 64 -2.01 -19.05 -1.64
CA GLN A 64 -3.30 -18.35 -1.64
C GLN A 64 -3.59 -17.68 -0.30
N LEU A 65 -3.25 -18.32 0.81
CA LEU A 65 -3.43 -17.78 2.16
C LEU A 65 -2.57 -16.53 2.38
N PHE A 66 -1.29 -16.58 1.97
CA PHE A 66 -0.39 -15.42 2.03
C PHE A 66 -0.74 -14.31 1.03
N SER A 67 -1.27 -14.66 -0.14
CA SER A 67 -1.77 -13.69 -1.13
C SER A 67 -3.02 -12.98 -0.61
N SER A 68 -3.97 -13.73 -0.07
CA SER A 68 -5.25 -13.21 0.41
C SER A 68 -5.12 -12.34 1.66
N ALA A 69 -4.23 -12.70 2.59
CA ALA A 69 -3.95 -11.90 3.79
C ALA A 69 -3.34 -10.52 3.49
N LYS A 70 -2.72 -10.35 2.31
CA LYS A 70 -2.15 -9.06 1.86
C LYS A 70 -3.16 -8.14 1.16
N LEU A 71 -4.35 -8.64 0.83
CA LEU A 71 -5.34 -7.98 -0.03
C LEU A 71 -6.62 -7.56 0.70
N GLU A 72 -6.65 -7.61 2.04
CA GLU A 72 -7.81 -7.15 2.78
C GLU A 72 -8.01 -5.64 2.58
N ARG A 73 -9.09 -5.28 1.88
CA ARG A 73 -9.51 -3.89 1.71
C ARG A 73 -10.24 -3.42 2.95
N PHE A 74 -9.83 -2.28 3.50
CA PHE A 74 -10.53 -1.69 4.64
C PHE A 74 -11.82 -1.01 4.18
N SER A 75 -12.95 -1.33 4.80
CA SER A 75 -14.21 -0.68 4.50
C SER A 75 -14.32 0.61 5.31
N PRO A 76 -14.40 1.80 4.69
CA PRO A 76 -14.50 3.07 5.41
C PRO A 76 -15.81 3.20 6.20
N GLY A 77 -16.90 2.55 5.76
CA GLY A 77 -18.18 2.53 6.47
C GLY A 77 -18.31 1.44 7.55
N ASN A 78 -17.24 0.70 7.87
CA ASN A 78 -17.29 -0.33 8.92
C ASN A 78 -16.33 0.04 10.07
N PRO A 79 -16.84 0.33 11.29
CA PRO A 79 -16.01 0.75 12.42
C PRO A 79 -14.99 -0.32 12.83
N ASP A 80 -15.32 -1.62 12.75
CA ASP A 80 -14.36 -2.69 13.06
C ASP A 80 -13.18 -2.71 12.07
N SER A 81 -13.46 -2.40 10.80
CA SER A 81 -12.42 -2.29 9.78
C SER A 81 -11.50 -1.11 10.04
N LEU A 82 -12.07 0.04 10.42
CA LEU A 82 -11.31 1.23 10.78
C LEU A 82 -10.49 1.01 12.05
N ALA A 83 -11.08 0.39 13.08
CA ALA A 83 -10.37 0.05 14.31
C ALA A 83 -9.19 -0.92 14.07
N ARG A 84 -9.29 -1.83 13.10
CA ARG A 84 -8.16 -2.68 12.68
C ARG A 84 -7.08 -1.87 11.97
N LEU A 85 -7.45 -1.01 11.03
CA LEU A 85 -6.51 -0.11 10.36
C LEU A 85 -5.80 0.80 11.37
N ASP A 86 -6.56 1.32 12.33
CA ASP A 86 -6.08 2.19 13.38
C ASP A 86 -5.07 1.48 14.30
N ARG A 87 -5.28 0.21 14.62
CA ARG A 87 -4.35 -0.57 15.46
C ARG A 87 -3.01 -0.90 14.79
N MET A 88 -2.90 -0.80 13.47
CA MET A 88 -1.69 -1.19 12.75
C MET A 88 -0.48 -0.30 13.07
N ARG A 89 0.54 -0.89 13.72
CA ARG A 89 1.77 -0.18 14.12
C ARG A 89 2.52 0.47 12.94
N ARG A 90 2.46 -0.12 11.75
CA ARG A 90 3.21 0.35 10.56
C ARG A 90 2.86 1.77 10.11
N PHE A 91 1.66 2.26 10.47
CA PHE A 91 1.16 3.59 10.14
C PHE A 91 1.35 4.60 11.26
N LYS A 92 1.69 4.15 12.47
CA LYS A 92 2.02 5.05 13.59
C LYS A 92 3.40 5.66 13.36
N LEU A 93 3.51 6.97 13.50
CA LEU A 93 4.80 7.63 13.71
C LEU A 93 5.25 7.40 15.17
N PRO A 94 6.53 7.61 15.50
CA PRO A 94 6.99 7.50 16.88
C PRO A 94 6.18 8.40 17.83
N GLY A 95 6.11 8.06 19.12
CA GLY A 95 5.20 8.70 20.09
C GLY A 95 5.33 10.22 20.24
N GLY A 96 6.48 10.81 19.90
CA GLY A 96 6.67 12.26 19.92
C GLY A 96 5.91 13.02 18.81
N TYR A 97 5.46 12.34 17.75
CA TYR A 97 4.91 12.97 16.55
C TYR A 97 3.40 13.24 16.60
N THR A 98 2.77 13.07 17.77
CA THR A 98 1.38 13.50 17.99
C THR A 98 1.31 15.01 18.08
N LYS A 99 0.19 15.61 17.65
CA LYS A 99 -0.03 17.08 17.67
C LYS A 99 1.06 17.85 16.91
N LEU A 100 1.49 17.30 15.77
CA LEU A 100 2.50 17.90 14.89
C LEU A 100 2.14 19.34 14.49
N GLN A 101 0.83 19.65 14.43
CA GLN A 101 0.32 20.99 14.18
C GLN A 101 0.78 22.02 15.22
N GLU A 102 0.96 21.63 16.49
CA GLU A 102 1.39 22.53 17.57
C GLU A 102 2.88 22.88 17.43
N THR A 103 3.70 21.95 16.91
CA THR A 103 5.15 22.15 16.70
C THR A 103 5.46 22.79 15.35
N LEU A 104 4.60 22.59 14.34
CA LEU A 104 4.79 23.10 12.98
C LEU A 104 3.50 23.74 12.43
N PRO A 105 3.08 24.90 12.98
CA PRO A 105 1.84 25.56 12.60
C PRO A 105 1.80 25.98 11.12
N ASP A 106 2.94 26.34 10.53
CA ASP A 106 3.04 26.62 9.08
C ASP A 106 3.57 25.42 8.28
N PHE A 107 2.86 24.30 8.42
CA PHE A 107 3.14 23.08 7.68
C PHE A 107 3.16 23.31 6.16
N ARG A 108 2.23 24.13 5.65
CA ARG A 108 2.07 24.37 4.21
C ARG A 108 3.34 24.99 3.64
N SER A 109 3.88 26.02 4.28
CA SER A 109 5.13 26.63 3.82
C SER A 109 6.34 25.73 4.05
N TYR A 110 6.37 24.95 5.14
CA TYR A 110 7.47 23.99 5.38
C TYR A 110 7.56 22.94 4.27
N PHE A 111 6.45 22.29 3.92
CA PHE A 111 6.47 21.29 2.85
C PHE A 111 6.71 21.95 1.50
N ARG A 112 6.12 23.12 1.23
CA ARG A 112 6.39 23.86 -0.01
C ARG A 112 7.88 24.18 -0.17
N SER A 113 8.51 24.76 0.84
CA SER A 113 9.94 25.11 0.84
C SER A 113 10.86 23.88 0.81
N SER A 114 10.51 22.79 1.49
CA SER A 114 11.28 21.54 1.47
C SER A 114 11.38 20.87 0.08
N PHE A 115 10.49 21.23 -0.85
CA PHE A 115 10.59 20.82 -2.24
C PHE A 115 11.30 21.84 -3.14
N ILE A 116 11.45 23.10 -2.72
CA ILE A 116 12.17 24.14 -3.46
C ILE A 116 13.67 24.00 -3.14
N GLY A 117 14.46 23.38 -4.03
CA GLY A 117 15.91 23.23 -3.80
C GLY A 117 16.63 22.02 -4.46
N PRO A 118 15.96 20.90 -4.78
CA PRO A 118 16.61 19.75 -5.44
C PRO A 118 16.15 19.53 -6.90
N GLY A 119 16.04 20.61 -7.69
CA GLY A 119 15.63 20.54 -9.10
C GLY A 119 14.13 20.32 -9.34
N TRP A 120 13.31 20.43 -8.30
CA TRP A 120 11.85 20.48 -8.41
C TRP A 120 11.40 21.91 -8.70
N LYS A 121 10.51 22.07 -9.66
CA LYS A 121 9.87 23.34 -10.03
C LYS A 121 8.39 23.28 -9.71
N ARG A 122 7.82 24.38 -9.24
CA ARG A 122 6.37 24.51 -9.01
C ARG A 122 5.66 24.69 -10.35
N SER A 123 4.56 23.97 -10.56
CA SER A 123 3.82 23.98 -11.84
C SER A 123 2.39 24.48 -11.73
N ALA A 124 1.69 24.23 -10.61
CA ALA A 124 0.29 24.64 -10.42
C ALA A 124 -0.07 24.71 -8.92
N ALA A 125 -1.19 25.40 -8.62
CA ALA A 125 -1.66 25.69 -7.26
C ALA A 125 -3.17 25.43 -7.03
N GLN A 126 -3.95 25.02 -8.03
CA GLN A 126 -5.34 24.59 -7.84
C GLN A 126 -5.65 23.37 -8.71
N PRO A 127 -6.47 22.41 -8.23
CA PRO A 127 -7.08 22.33 -6.89
C PRO A 127 -6.10 21.93 -5.77
N PHE A 128 -4.83 21.68 -6.11
CA PHE A 128 -3.79 21.25 -5.17
C PHE A 128 -3.01 22.42 -4.59
N ASP A 129 -2.74 22.46 -3.28
CA ASP A 129 -1.90 23.50 -2.66
C ASP A 129 -0.57 23.72 -3.39
N ALA A 130 0.04 22.65 -3.88
CA ALA A 130 1.21 22.73 -4.75
C ALA A 130 1.39 21.47 -5.61
N VAL A 131 1.81 21.69 -6.85
CA VAL A 131 2.32 20.63 -7.72
C VAL A 131 3.79 20.89 -8.02
N PHE A 132 4.64 19.96 -7.60
CA PHE A 132 6.07 19.97 -7.88
C PHE A 132 6.40 19.01 -9.00
N VAL A 133 7.23 19.46 -9.94
CA VAL A 133 7.67 18.68 -11.11
C VAL A 133 9.19 18.66 -11.16
N ARG A 134 9.78 17.49 -11.38
CA ARG A 134 11.23 17.33 -11.57
C ARG A 134 11.51 16.61 -12.87
N LYS A 135 12.30 17.25 -13.74
CA LYS A 135 12.76 16.63 -14.99
C LYS A 135 13.74 15.50 -14.70
N ARG A 136 13.60 14.37 -15.40
CA ARG A 136 14.52 13.24 -15.28
C ARG A 136 15.72 13.46 -16.21
N LYS A 137 16.93 13.17 -15.72
CA LYS A 137 18.18 13.24 -16.49
C LYS A 137 18.36 12.01 -17.39
N LEU A 138 17.34 11.65 -18.17
CA LEU A 138 17.42 10.57 -19.15
C LEU A 138 17.64 11.20 -20.54
N PRO A 139 18.51 10.65 -21.39
CA PRO A 139 18.70 11.17 -22.74
C PRO A 139 17.38 11.03 -23.51
N THR A 140 16.82 12.17 -23.91
CA THR A 140 15.62 12.24 -24.74
C THR A 140 16.04 12.62 -26.15
N PHE A 141 16.08 11.64 -27.05
CA PHE A 141 16.28 11.85 -28.48
C PHE A 141 15.01 12.50 -29.09
N GLY A 142 14.94 13.84 -29.09
CA GLY A 142 13.87 14.62 -29.72
C GLY A 142 12.48 14.52 -29.07
N ARG A 143 12.34 13.81 -27.94
CA ARG A 143 11.07 13.64 -27.20
C ARG A 143 11.01 14.54 -25.97
N THR A 144 9.81 14.87 -25.52
CA THR A 144 9.62 15.61 -24.25
C THR A 144 10.19 14.79 -23.09
N PRO A 145 11.03 15.40 -22.22
CA PRO A 145 11.68 14.68 -21.13
C PRO A 145 10.65 14.19 -20.12
N TYR A 146 10.80 12.94 -19.67
CA TYR A 146 9.98 12.39 -18.59
C TYR A 146 10.16 13.21 -17.31
N VAL A 147 9.06 13.37 -16.58
CA VAL A 147 9.05 14.08 -15.31
C VAL A 147 8.57 13.17 -14.18
N ASP A 148 9.07 13.44 -12.97
CA ASP A 148 8.46 12.98 -11.72
C ASP A 148 7.56 14.11 -11.19
N ARG A 149 6.41 13.77 -10.61
CA ARG A 149 5.46 14.77 -10.07
C ARG A 149 5.08 14.44 -8.62
N VAL A 150 4.99 15.48 -7.79
CA VAL A 150 4.50 15.40 -6.41
C VAL A 150 3.38 16.42 -6.24
N PHE A 151 2.20 15.95 -5.87
CA PHE A 151 1.06 16.75 -5.49
C PHE A 151 1.04 16.90 -3.97
N ILE A 152 0.71 18.08 -3.48
CA ILE A 152 0.45 18.34 -2.07
C ILE A 152 -0.97 18.87 -1.95
N PHE A 153 -1.75 18.25 -1.07
CA PHE A 153 -3.12 18.63 -0.80
C PHE A 153 -3.36 18.62 0.71
N TYR A 154 -3.57 19.80 1.27
CA TYR A 154 -3.98 19.97 2.66
C TYR A 154 -5.49 20.17 2.71
N HIS A 155 -6.17 19.45 3.59
CA HIS A 155 -7.57 19.68 3.87
C HIS A 155 -7.87 19.44 5.36
N PRO A 156 -8.50 20.40 6.05
CA PRO A 156 -8.73 20.30 7.50
C PRO A 156 -9.79 19.25 7.87
N MET A 157 -10.71 18.94 6.94
CA MET A 157 -11.74 17.91 7.12
C MET A 157 -11.57 16.84 6.05
N LEU A 158 -10.65 15.91 6.24
CA LEU A 158 -10.34 14.90 5.24
C LEU A 158 -11.11 13.61 5.58
N ASN A 159 -11.85 13.10 4.61
CA ASN A 159 -12.54 11.81 4.69
C ASN A 159 -12.26 10.97 3.42
N VAL A 160 -12.77 9.74 3.38
CA VAL A 160 -12.53 8.84 2.24
C VAL A 160 -13.06 9.39 0.90
N LEU A 161 -14.20 10.09 0.92
CA LEU A 161 -14.83 10.61 -0.29
C LEU A 161 -13.97 11.71 -0.93
N ILE A 162 -13.42 12.61 -0.10
CA ILE A 162 -12.51 13.66 -0.55
C ILE A 162 -11.23 13.03 -1.09
N VAL A 163 -10.65 12.05 -0.39
CA VAL A 163 -9.45 11.34 -0.88
C VAL A 163 -9.69 10.72 -2.25
N ASP A 164 -10.81 10.02 -2.44
CA ASP A 164 -11.15 9.37 -3.70
C ASP A 164 -11.40 10.39 -4.83
N GLN A 165 -12.10 11.49 -4.54
CA GLN A 165 -12.32 12.58 -5.50
C GLN A 165 -10.99 13.20 -5.95
N ILE A 166 -10.13 13.57 -5.00
CA ILE A 166 -8.84 14.22 -5.28
C ILE A 166 -7.90 13.26 -6.00
N LEU A 167 -7.95 11.95 -5.71
CA LEU A 167 -7.23 10.94 -6.48
C LEU A 167 -7.70 10.90 -7.93
N LYS A 168 -9.01 10.90 -8.20
CA LYS A 168 -9.54 10.98 -9.57
C LYS A 168 -9.14 12.27 -10.28
N GLU A 169 -9.14 13.40 -9.56
CA GLU A 169 -8.65 14.68 -10.10
C GLU A 169 -7.15 14.63 -10.43
N CYS A 170 -6.33 14.00 -9.60
CA CYS A 170 -4.91 13.76 -9.90
C CYS A 170 -4.76 12.93 -11.17
N GLU A 171 -5.51 11.84 -11.31
CA GLU A 171 -5.47 10.96 -12.48
C GLU A 171 -5.83 11.73 -13.76
N ARG A 172 -6.89 12.53 -13.70
CA ARG A 172 -7.32 13.42 -14.79
C ARG A 172 -6.21 14.39 -15.17
N HIS A 173 -5.66 15.11 -14.18
CA HIS A 173 -4.55 16.05 -14.39
C HIS A 173 -3.27 15.38 -14.91
N ILE A 174 -2.98 14.13 -14.52
CA ILE A 174 -1.83 13.41 -15.08
C ILE A 174 -2.08 13.04 -16.54
N THR A 175 -3.29 12.61 -16.87
CA THR A 175 -3.66 12.15 -18.20
C THR A 175 -3.75 13.29 -19.21
N GLU A 176 -4.35 14.41 -18.81
CA GLU A 176 -4.52 15.62 -19.62
C GLU A 176 -3.16 16.21 -20.04
N PHE A 177 -2.25 16.37 -19.08
CA PHE A 177 -0.92 16.93 -19.33
C PHE A 177 0.11 15.91 -19.82
N TYR A 178 -0.27 14.65 -20.07
CA TYR A 178 0.66 13.57 -20.40
C TYR A 178 1.43 13.84 -21.70
N ARG A 179 0.81 14.45 -22.70
CA ARG A 179 1.43 14.75 -24.00
C ARG A 179 2.55 15.79 -23.90
N PHE A 180 2.36 16.79 -23.05
CA PHE A 180 3.31 17.89 -22.87
C PHE A 180 4.38 17.57 -21.84
N TYR A 181 3.98 16.91 -20.74
CA TYR A 181 4.83 16.59 -19.61
C TYR A 181 4.55 15.15 -19.13
N PRO A 182 5.17 14.13 -19.77
CA PRO A 182 4.87 12.74 -19.45
C PRO A 182 5.37 12.38 -18.04
N ALA A 183 4.42 12.35 -17.10
CA ALA A 183 4.67 12.06 -15.69
C ALA A 183 4.33 10.60 -15.37
N VAL A 184 5.30 9.72 -15.51
CA VAL A 184 5.13 8.27 -15.29
C VAL A 184 5.08 7.91 -13.79
N ARG A 185 5.68 8.76 -12.95
CA ARG A 185 5.79 8.56 -11.50
C ARG A 185 5.21 9.76 -10.79
N ASN A 186 4.09 9.54 -10.12
CA ASN A 186 3.35 10.57 -9.41
C ASN A 186 3.15 10.13 -7.97
N THR A 187 3.23 11.09 -7.06
CA THR A 187 2.95 10.89 -5.64
C THR A 187 2.03 12.02 -5.20
N ILE A 188 1.03 11.73 -4.37
CA ILE A 188 0.23 12.77 -3.72
C ILE A 188 0.42 12.64 -2.21
N LEU A 189 0.69 13.76 -1.55
CA LEU A 189 0.69 13.87 -0.11
C LEU A 189 -0.58 14.60 0.34
N PHE A 190 -1.49 13.85 0.94
CA PHE A 190 -2.62 14.36 1.72
C PHE A 190 -2.15 14.73 3.12
N VAL A 191 -2.63 15.86 3.62
CA VAL A 191 -2.29 16.35 4.95
C VAL A 191 -3.55 16.87 5.63
N THR A 192 -3.73 16.48 6.88
CA THR A 192 -4.86 16.92 7.70
C THR A 192 -4.44 17.09 9.15
N ASP A 193 -5.09 18.02 9.83
CA ASP A 193 -5.02 18.30 11.26
C ASP A 193 -6.36 18.03 11.97
N MET A 194 -7.24 17.28 11.30
CA MET A 194 -8.56 16.94 11.83
C MET A 194 -8.44 16.19 13.16
N LYS A 195 -9.17 16.65 14.18
CA LYS A 195 -9.21 16.01 15.50
C LYS A 195 -10.02 14.71 15.53
N ASN A 196 -10.97 14.55 14.61
CA ASN A 196 -11.79 13.36 14.52
C ASN A 196 -11.00 12.19 13.93
N ARG A 197 -10.54 11.30 14.80
CA ARG A 197 -9.70 10.16 14.45
C ARG A 197 -10.39 9.14 13.53
N ASP A 198 -11.69 8.96 13.64
CA ASP A 198 -12.42 7.98 12.84
C ASP A 198 -12.52 8.44 11.38
N GLU A 199 -12.81 9.73 11.16
CA GLU A 199 -12.83 10.34 9.83
C GLU A 199 -11.43 10.32 9.18
N VAL A 200 -10.38 10.63 9.95
CA VAL A 200 -9.00 10.53 9.44
C VAL A 200 -8.62 9.09 9.12
N THR A 201 -9.06 8.12 9.92
CA THR A 201 -8.82 6.70 9.63
C THR A 201 -9.61 6.24 8.40
N SER A 202 -10.82 6.78 8.19
CA SER A 202 -11.61 6.59 6.98
C SER A 202 -10.89 7.15 5.74
N ALA A 203 -10.36 8.38 5.81
CA ALA A 203 -9.48 8.93 4.78
C ALA A 203 -8.23 8.06 4.54
N GLY A 204 -7.63 7.57 5.63
CA GLY A 204 -6.51 6.63 5.62
C GLY A 204 -6.85 5.33 4.88
N ALA A 205 -8.06 4.80 5.02
CA ALA A 205 -8.53 3.63 4.30
C ALA A 205 -8.55 3.87 2.78
N GLY A 206 -8.99 5.05 2.32
CA GLY A 206 -8.92 5.44 0.91
C GLY A 206 -7.49 5.41 0.36
N ALA A 207 -6.56 6.05 1.07
CA ALA A 207 -5.14 6.05 0.69
C ALA A 207 -4.51 4.64 0.72
N VAL A 208 -4.87 3.81 1.70
CA VAL A 208 -4.33 2.47 1.88
C VAL A 208 -4.84 1.48 0.83
N ASN A 209 -6.11 1.57 0.46
CA ASN A 209 -6.77 0.68 -0.50
C ASN A 209 -6.45 1.03 -1.96
N TYR A 210 -5.86 2.20 -2.22
CA TYR A 210 -5.59 2.64 -3.57
C TYR A 210 -4.51 1.80 -4.28
N LEU A 211 -4.84 1.32 -5.47
CA LEU A 211 -4.05 0.33 -6.24
C LEU A 211 -2.83 0.90 -6.99
N CYS A 212 -2.64 2.22 -6.92
CA CYS A 212 -1.50 2.95 -7.46
C CYS A 212 -1.30 2.93 -8.97
N ASN A 213 -2.18 2.29 -9.75
CA ASN A 213 -2.05 2.09 -11.20
C ASN A 213 -3.23 2.72 -11.95
N PRO A 214 -3.17 4.03 -12.26
CA PRO A 214 -4.23 4.72 -13.01
C PRO A 214 -4.26 4.38 -14.51
N GLY A 215 -3.46 3.41 -14.98
CA GLY A 215 -3.41 2.98 -16.38
C GLY A 215 -2.23 3.56 -17.18
N ARG A 216 -2.12 3.17 -18.46
CA ARG A 216 -1.09 3.65 -19.44
C ARG A 216 0.36 3.64 -18.94
N ARG A 217 0.71 2.64 -18.12
CA ARG A 217 2.01 2.58 -17.46
C ARG A 217 2.29 3.88 -16.68
N ILE A 218 1.33 4.45 -16.00
CA ILE A 218 1.51 5.55 -15.04
C ILE A 218 1.47 4.97 -13.63
N SER A 219 1.99 5.69 -12.65
CA SER A 219 1.79 5.36 -11.23
C SER A 219 1.44 6.60 -10.46
N LEU A 220 0.47 6.48 -9.55
CA LEU A 220 0.10 7.49 -8.57
C LEU A 220 0.20 6.85 -7.19
N TYR A 221 0.94 7.43 -6.26
CA TYR A 221 1.13 6.86 -4.93
C TYR A 221 0.62 7.84 -3.87
N PRO A 222 -0.53 7.58 -3.22
CA PRO A 222 -1.00 8.42 -2.13
C PRO A 222 -0.22 8.18 -0.86
N LEU A 223 0.00 9.26 -0.14
CA LEU A 223 0.54 9.31 1.22
C LEU A 223 -0.41 10.20 2.00
N LEU A 224 -0.80 9.81 3.20
CA LEU A 224 -1.64 10.64 4.07
C LEU A 224 -0.93 10.84 5.39
N LEU A 225 -0.70 12.10 5.74
CA LEU A 225 -0.17 12.53 7.02
C LEU A 225 -1.29 13.12 7.87
N ASP A 226 -1.55 12.46 8.99
CA ASP A 226 -2.36 12.97 10.08
C ASP A 226 -1.45 13.65 11.10
N MET A 227 -1.59 14.97 11.20
CA MET A 227 -0.80 15.80 12.09
C MET A 227 -1.29 15.72 13.54
N GLU A 228 -2.55 15.39 13.79
CA GLU A 228 -3.08 15.35 15.15
C GLU A 228 -2.68 14.05 15.85
N SER A 229 -2.98 12.89 15.25
CA SER A 229 -2.69 11.60 15.88
C SER A 229 -1.30 11.02 15.54
N GLY A 230 -0.52 11.75 14.72
CA GLY A 230 0.83 11.33 14.35
C GLY A 230 0.84 10.07 13.49
N ARG A 231 0.00 10.01 12.45
CA ARG A 231 -0.11 8.84 11.57
C ARG A 231 0.33 9.16 10.16
N PHE A 232 0.92 8.15 9.53
CA PHE A 232 1.37 8.23 8.16
C PHE A 232 0.91 7.00 7.38
N PHE A 233 -0.20 7.15 6.68
CA PHE A 233 -0.83 6.11 5.86
C PHE A 233 -0.26 6.11 4.44
N TYR A 234 -0.21 4.92 3.85
CA TYR A 234 0.31 4.68 2.51
C TYR A 234 -0.23 3.35 1.97
N PRO A 235 -0.35 3.18 0.65
CA PRO A 235 -0.88 1.98 0.02
C PRO A 235 -0.27 0.70 0.57
N LEU A 236 -1.14 -0.25 0.93
CA LEU A 236 -0.73 -1.60 1.32
C LEU A 236 -0.34 -2.42 0.09
N ASP A 237 -1.17 -2.36 -0.94
CA ASP A 237 -0.96 -3.10 -2.17
C ASP A 237 -0.30 -2.22 -3.23
N THR A 238 0.85 -2.70 -3.71
CA THR A 238 1.60 -2.10 -4.82
C THR A 238 1.97 -3.15 -5.88
N THR A 239 1.34 -4.33 -5.83
CA THR A 239 1.66 -5.47 -6.70
C THR A 239 1.45 -5.15 -8.18
N LEU A 240 0.47 -4.32 -8.51
CA LEU A 240 0.20 -3.83 -9.86
C LEU A 240 1.28 -2.88 -10.39
N LEU A 241 2.22 -2.45 -9.56
CA LEU A 241 3.35 -1.62 -9.95
C LEU A 241 4.58 -2.47 -10.33
N SER A 242 5.21 -2.10 -11.46
CA SER A 242 6.53 -2.63 -11.82
C SER A 242 7.55 -2.45 -10.68
N ARG A 243 8.51 -3.38 -10.55
CA ARG A 243 9.54 -3.37 -9.49
C ARG A 243 10.26 -2.02 -9.37
N ARG A 244 10.63 -1.42 -10.51
CA ARG A 244 11.31 -0.10 -10.56
C ARG A 244 10.48 1.03 -9.95
N ARG A 245 9.15 0.98 -10.06
CA ARG A 245 8.25 2.00 -9.49
C ARG A 245 7.97 1.74 -8.02
N ARG A 246 7.81 0.47 -7.63
CA ARG A 246 7.73 0.10 -6.20
C ARG A 246 8.94 0.62 -5.44
N PHE A 247 10.14 0.42 -5.98
CA PHE A 247 11.37 0.93 -5.39
C PHE A 247 11.40 2.46 -5.31
N TYR A 248 11.02 3.15 -6.39
CA TYR A 248 10.92 4.62 -6.39
C TYR A 248 9.96 5.14 -5.30
N HIS A 249 8.75 4.59 -5.22
CA HIS A 249 7.75 5.01 -4.23
C HIS A 249 8.16 4.64 -2.81
N TRP A 250 8.87 3.53 -2.63
CA TRP A 250 9.48 3.18 -1.35
C TRP A 250 10.53 4.21 -0.92
N ILE A 251 11.42 4.65 -1.82
CA ILE A 251 12.37 5.74 -1.54
C ILE A 251 11.62 7.03 -1.20
N GLN A 252 10.63 7.43 -2.01
CA GLN A 252 9.85 8.65 -1.75
C GLN A 252 9.21 8.60 -0.37
N LYS A 253 8.58 7.48 0.00
CA LYS A 253 8.01 7.26 1.33
C LYS A 253 9.04 7.47 2.44
N LEU A 254 10.26 6.95 2.29
CA LEU A 254 11.34 7.15 3.25
C LEU A 254 11.78 8.62 3.32
N LEU A 255 11.89 9.31 2.19
CA LEU A 255 12.23 10.73 2.13
C LEU A 255 11.16 11.58 2.83
N PHE A 256 9.88 11.32 2.59
CA PHE A 256 8.78 11.99 3.28
C PHE A 256 8.83 11.76 4.79
N ARG A 257 9.02 10.50 5.22
CA ARG A 257 9.18 10.18 6.64
C ARG A 257 10.37 10.92 7.25
N ARG A 258 11.50 10.96 6.56
CA ARG A 258 12.68 11.69 7.04
C ARG A 258 12.41 13.19 7.17
N ARG A 259 11.73 13.80 6.20
CA ARG A 259 11.35 15.22 6.27
C ARG A 259 10.39 15.51 7.42
N ILE A 260 9.41 14.65 7.67
CA ILE A 260 8.55 14.75 8.85
C ILE A 260 9.39 14.69 10.14
N LYS A 261 10.40 13.82 10.20
CA LYS A 261 11.35 13.76 11.33
C LYS A 261 12.20 15.02 11.47
N GLU A 262 12.67 15.59 10.37
CA GLU A 262 13.46 16.83 10.37
C GLU A 262 12.60 18.02 10.79
N ALA A 263 11.33 18.07 10.38
CA ALA A 263 10.37 19.08 10.82
C ALA A 263 10.12 19.04 12.33
N PHE A 264 10.18 17.83 12.91
CA PHE A 264 9.97 17.60 14.33
C PHE A 264 11.20 17.90 15.21
N ARG A 265 12.41 17.96 14.65
CA ARG A 265 13.59 18.36 15.43
C ARG A 265 13.52 19.88 15.63
N PRO A 266 13.22 20.39 16.85
CA PRO A 266 13.27 21.83 17.08
C PRO A 266 14.66 22.35 16.70
N LYS A 267 14.72 23.56 16.14
CA LYS A 267 15.98 24.27 15.85
C LYS A 267 16.70 24.71 17.14
N SER A 268 16.89 23.83 18.11
CA SER A 268 17.55 24.14 19.39
C SER A 268 19.05 23.82 19.43
N GLN A 269 19.71 23.71 18.27
CA GLN A 269 21.17 23.47 18.19
C GLN A 269 21.81 24.17 16.97
N LYS A 270 21.50 25.44 16.74
CA LYS A 270 22.30 26.31 15.85
C LYS A 270 22.46 27.73 16.41
N GLN A 271 22.72 27.83 17.71
CA GLN A 271 23.33 29.00 18.34
C GLN A 271 24.15 28.49 19.52
N SER A 272 25.41 28.13 19.24
CA SER A 272 26.48 28.03 20.22
C SER A 272 27.66 28.80 19.63
#